data_AF-A0A925E5U0-F1
#
_entry.id   AF-A0A925E5U0-F1
#
_cell.length_a   1.000
_cell.length_b   1.000
_cell.length_c   1.000
_cell.angle_alpha   90.00
_cell.angle_beta   90.00
_cell.angle_gamma   90.00
#
_symmetry.space_group_name_H-M   'P 1'
#
loop_
_entity.id
_entity.type
_entity.pdbx_description
1 polymer ?
#
loop_
_entity_poly.entity_id
_entity_poly.type
_entity_poly.pdbx_seq_one_letter_code
_entity_poly.pdbx_strand_id
1 'polypeptide(L)'
;MGLGRILIGKPLETKDLAHQSISRPIGLAVFASDAISSTAYATEEILIILSIAAASSAGMWVTHGNILGASIPIAIAIAFLLTIVTISYRQTIYAYPNGGGAYIVARDNLGELPAQIAGAALLTDYILTVSVSISAGVAQITSFFGDLRPYKVHIAVAVIILMTIVNLRGVKESGRVFAVPTYFFLGIMFLTLVVGFAKFFGGTLGIVPEGSVEPLHHAEIAPEAGFALVFLIMRAFSSGCTALTGIEAISNGITAFKTPRSHNAAVTLTWMSGILITL
;
A
#
# COMPACT_ATOMS: atom_id res chain seq x y z
N MET A 1 -15.06 37.67 4.20
CA MET A 1 -14.04 36.83 3.53
C MET A 1 -14.78 35.85 2.63
N GLY A 2 -14.48 35.79 1.33
CA GLY A 2 -15.19 34.88 0.42
C GLY A 2 -14.94 33.41 0.77
N LEU A 3 -15.96 32.56 0.63
CA LEU A 3 -15.90 31.12 0.93
C LEU A 3 -14.72 30.42 0.24
N GLY A 4 -14.38 30.85 -0.98
CA GLY A 4 -13.21 30.37 -1.72
C GLY A 4 -11.87 30.67 -1.03
N ARG A 5 -11.73 31.80 -0.32
CA ARG A 5 -10.48 32.15 0.39
C ARG A 5 -10.31 31.40 1.71
N ILE A 6 -11.43 30.93 2.31
CA ILE A 6 -11.45 30.06 3.50
C ILE A 6 -11.12 28.61 3.11
N LEU A 7 -11.54 28.17 1.91
CA LEU A 7 -11.36 26.80 1.42
C LEU A 7 -10.02 26.59 0.70
N ILE A 8 -9.57 27.53 -0.13
CA ILE A 8 -8.41 27.36 -1.04
C ILE A 8 -7.12 27.96 -0.47
N GLY A 9 -7.21 28.85 0.53
CA GLY A 9 -6.01 29.50 1.08
C GLY A 9 -5.38 30.53 0.14
N LYS A 10 -4.11 30.90 0.37
CA LYS A 10 -3.36 31.84 -0.48
C LYS A 10 -2.66 31.07 -1.61
N PRO A 11 -2.66 31.58 -2.86
CA PRO A 11 -1.91 30.97 -3.95
C PRO A 11 -0.41 31.01 -3.66
N LEU A 12 0.27 29.92 -4.00
CA LEU A 12 1.72 29.77 -3.81
C LEU A 12 2.46 30.24 -5.07
N GLU A 13 3.55 30.99 -4.88
CA GLU A 13 4.35 31.51 -5.99
C GLU A 13 5.22 30.40 -6.59
N THR A 14 5.19 30.25 -7.92
CA THR A 14 5.93 29.24 -8.68
C THR A 14 7.45 29.26 -8.43
N LYS A 15 7.99 30.38 -7.91
CA LYS A 15 9.41 30.55 -7.59
C LYS A 15 9.88 29.74 -6.37
N ASP A 16 8.97 29.34 -5.47
CA ASP A 16 9.33 28.59 -4.25
C ASP A 16 9.47 27.07 -4.49
N LEU A 17 8.98 26.55 -5.62
CA LEU A 17 9.00 25.11 -5.95
C LEU A 17 10.41 24.53 -6.11
N ALA A 18 11.38 25.31 -6.61
CA ALA A 18 12.75 24.85 -6.79
C ALA A 18 13.52 24.68 -5.46
N HIS A 19 13.15 25.44 -4.43
CA HIS A 19 13.72 25.35 -3.09
C HIS A 19 13.14 24.18 -2.26
N GLN A 20 12.05 23.56 -2.71
CA GLN A 20 11.38 22.45 -2.02
C GLN A 20 11.85 21.04 -2.44
N SER A 21 13.00 20.93 -3.12
CA SER A 21 13.55 19.62 -3.49
C SER A 21 13.81 18.74 -2.26
N ILE A 22 13.31 17.50 -2.30
CA ILE A 22 13.30 16.60 -1.14
C ILE A 22 14.55 15.72 -1.11
N SER A 23 15.05 15.48 0.11
CA SER A 23 16.10 14.49 0.36
C SER A 23 15.54 13.06 0.35
N ARG A 24 16.37 12.05 0.12
CA ARG A 24 16.00 10.62 0.14
C ARG A 24 15.10 10.19 1.32
N PRO A 25 15.39 10.49 2.60
CA PRO A 25 14.53 10.05 3.70
C PRO A 25 13.15 10.72 3.68
N ILE A 26 13.09 12.01 3.37
CA ILE A 26 11.81 12.72 3.22
C ILE A 26 11.04 12.15 2.01
N GLY A 27 11.74 11.89 0.89
CA GLY A 27 11.14 11.28 -0.29
C GLY A 27 10.64 9.87 -0.05
N LEU A 28 11.35 9.07 0.73
CA LEU A 28 10.87 7.77 1.19
C LEU A 28 9.56 7.96 1.96
N ALA A 29 9.57 8.81 2.97
CA ALA A 29 8.41 8.94 3.84
C ALA A 29 7.17 9.53 3.14
N VAL A 30 7.36 10.42 2.16
CA VAL A 30 6.28 11.05 1.41
C VAL A 30 5.76 10.16 0.27
N PHE A 31 6.65 9.60 -0.55
CA PHE A 31 6.25 8.82 -1.73
C PHE A 31 6.02 7.34 -1.42
N ALA A 32 6.71 6.77 -0.45
CA ALA A 32 6.49 5.37 -0.05
C ALA A 32 5.36 5.19 0.96
N SER A 33 4.74 6.28 1.44
CA SER A 33 3.65 6.18 2.43
C SER A 33 2.52 5.29 1.96
N ASP A 34 2.19 5.35 0.66
CA ASP A 34 1.14 4.53 0.05
C ASP A 34 1.52 3.04 0.10
N ALA A 35 2.67 2.68 -0.48
CA ALA A 35 3.16 1.31 -0.49
C ALA A 35 3.40 0.73 0.91
N ILE A 36 3.93 1.53 1.84
CA ILE A 36 4.12 1.13 3.24
C ILE A 36 2.76 0.89 3.90
N SER A 37 1.75 1.73 3.64
CA SER A 37 0.41 1.53 4.18
C SER A 37 -0.28 0.29 3.60
N SER A 38 0.01 -0.08 2.34
CA SER A 38 -0.51 -1.31 1.73
C SER A 38 -0.12 -2.58 2.48
N THR A 39 1.06 -2.61 3.09
CA THR A 39 1.49 -3.77 3.91
C THR A 39 0.58 -4.01 5.11
N ALA A 40 -0.08 -2.98 5.64
CA ALA A 40 -0.92 -3.08 6.82
C ALA A 40 -2.23 -3.87 6.57
N TYR A 41 -2.74 -3.85 5.33
CA TYR A 41 -3.98 -4.55 4.96
C TYR A 41 -3.77 -5.71 3.99
N ALA A 42 -2.71 -5.70 3.17
CA ALA A 42 -2.48 -6.76 2.19
C ALA A 42 -2.23 -8.13 2.85
N THR A 43 -1.54 -8.16 4.00
CA THR A 43 -1.33 -9.41 4.75
C THR A 43 -2.64 -9.97 5.29
N GLU A 44 -3.55 -9.10 5.73
CA GLU A 44 -4.87 -9.48 6.22
C GLU A 44 -5.72 -10.09 5.09
N GLU A 45 -5.70 -9.47 3.90
CA GLU A 45 -6.43 -9.98 2.72
C GLU A 45 -5.99 -11.39 2.30
N ILE A 46 -4.68 -11.68 2.34
CA ILE A 46 -4.16 -13.04 2.08
C ILE A 46 -4.77 -14.01 3.09
N LEU A 47 -4.72 -13.67 4.38
CA LEU A 47 -5.21 -14.54 5.45
C LEU A 47 -6.73 -14.72 5.41
N ILE A 48 -7.50 -13.69 5.07
CA ILE A 48 -8.96 -13.79 4.93
C ILE A 48 -9.30 -14.82 3.86
N ILE A 49 -8.68 -14.74 2.67
CA ILE A 49 -8.98 -15.67 1.57
C ILE A 49 -8.54 -17.09 1.92
N LEU A 50 -7.38 -17.24 2.55
CA LEU A 50 -6.91 -18.56 3.01
C LEU A 50 -7.78 -19.11 4.15
N SER A 51 -8.36 -18.26 5.01
CA SER A 51 -9.27 -18.70 6.07
C SER A 51 -10.57 -19.28 5.50
N ILE A 52 -11.09 -18.68 4.42
CA ILE A 52 -12.21 -19.24 3.65
C ILE A 52 -11.82 -20.60 3.03
N ALA A 53 -10.59 -20.72 2.50
CA ALA A 53 -10.08 -21.98 1.99
C ALA A 53 -9.96 -23.05 3.10
N ALA A 54 -9.52 -22.68 4.30
CA ALA A 54 -9.41 -23.56 5.46
C ALA A 54 -10.78 -24.10 5.90
N ALA A 55 -11.80 -23.23 5.91
CA ALA A 55 -13.16 -23.59 6.28
C ALA A 55 -13.89 -24.44 5.22
N SER A 56 -13.40 -24.45 3.98
CA SER A 56 -13.95 -25.26 2.90
C SER A 56 -13.51 -26.73 2.98
N SER A 57 -14.31 -27.66 2.44
CA SER A 57 -13.96 -29.09 2.35
C SER A 57 -12.68 -29.36 1.54
N ALA A 58 -12.27 -28.40 0.70
CA ALA A 58 -10.99 -28.42 -0.03
C ALA A 58 -9.79 -28.20 0.89
N GLY A 59 -9.96 -27.47 2.00
CA GLY A 59 -8.89 -27.20 2.95
C GLY A 59 -8.49 -28.40 3.81
N MET A 60 -9.37 -29.40 3.91
CA MET A 60 -9.13 -30.64 4.65
C MET A 60 -8.12 -31.57 3.95
N TRP A 61 -7.83 -31.34 2.67
CA TRP A 61 -6.89 -32.15 1.87
C TRP A 61 -5.45 -31.62 1.88
N VAL A 62 -5.24 -30.35 2.23
CA VAL A 62 -3.90 -29.75 2.28
C VAL A 62 -3.34 -29.89 3.68
N THR A 63 -2.47 -30.89 3.84
CA THR A 63 -1.46 -31.00 4.89
C THR A 63 -1.96 -30.67 6.30
N HIS A 64 -2.71 -31.59 6.91
CA HIS A 64 -2.94 -31.61 8.38
C HIS A 64 -3.34 -30.24 8.98
N GLY A 65 -4.27 -29.50 8.35
CA GLY A 65 -4.84 -28.27 8.94
C GLY A 65 -4.00 -26.98 8.82
N ASN A 66 -2.92 -26.96 8.02
CA ASN A 66 -2.04 -25.78 7.91
C ASN A 66 -2.15 -25.04 6.56
N ILE A 67 -3.36 -24.74 6.09
CA ILE A 67 -3.55 -23.94 4.87
C ILE A 67 -3.12 -22.49 5.06
N LEU A 68 -3.17 -21.98 6.29
CA LEU A 68 -2.65 -20.67 6.64
C LEU A 68 -1.14 -20.59 6.42
N GLY A 69 -0.42 -21.71 6.51
CA GLY A 69 1.00 -21.82 6.14
C GLY A 69 1.28 -21.54 4.66
N ALA A 70 0.27 -21.61 3.78
CA ALA A 70 0.40 -21.20 2.38
C ALA A 70 0.61 -19.68 2.21
N SER A 71 0.33 -18.88 3.26
CA SER A 71 0.64 -17.45 3.28
C SER A 71 2.13 -17.17 3.09
N ILE A 72 3.02 -18.02 3.60
CA ILE A 72 4.48 -17.84 3.48
C ILE A 72 4.95 -17.99 2.02
N PRO A 73 4.63 -19.10 1.30
CA PRO A 73 4.92 -19.20 -0.14
C PRO A 73 4.32 -18.06 -0.97
N ILE A 74 3.09 -17.62 -0.64
CA ILE A 74 2.44 -16.50 -1.33
C ILE A 74 3.23 -15.20 -1.09
N ALA A 75 3.61 -14.92 0.16
CA ALA A 75 4.42 -13.75 0.50
C ALA A 75 5.79 -13.78 -0.20
N ILE A 76 6.46 -14.94 -0.29
CA ILE A 76 7.71 -15.10 -1.04
C ILE A 76 7.50 -14.82 -2.53
N ALA A 77 6.41 -15.31 -3.12
CA ALA A 77 6.09 -15.04 -4.53
C ALA A 77 5.83 -13.54 -4.78
N ILE A 78 5.12 -12.87 -3.87
CA ILE A 78 4.87 -11.42 -3.90
C ILE A 78 6.19 -10.65 -3.76
N ALA A 79 7.08 -11.03 -2.84
CA ALA A 79 8.39 -10.42 -2.66
C ALA A 79 9.30 -10.60 -3.90
N PHE A 80 9.23 -11.77 -4.54
CA PHE A 80 9.92 -12.02 -5.80
C PHE A 80 9.38 -11.13 -6.93
N LEU A 81 8.05 -11.04 -7.07
CA LEU A 81 7.42 -10.13 -8.02
C LEU A 81 7.81 -8.67 -7.76
N LEU A 82 7.80 -8.25 -6.50
CA LEU A 82 8.23 -6.92 -6.07
C LEU A 82 9.69 -6.65 -6.47
N THR A 83 10.57 -7.63 -6.33
CA THR A 83 11.98 -7.51 -6.76
C THR A 83 12.07 -7.27 -8.27
N ILE A 84 11.35 -8.04 -9.08
CA ILE A 84 11.31 -7.86 -10.54
C ILE A 84 10.81 -6.46 -10.89
N VAL A 85 9.68 -6.06 -10.31
CA VAL A 85 9.06 -4.74 -10.54
C VAL A 85 10.00 -3.62 -10.14
N THR A 86 10.70 -3.75 -9.01
CA THR A 86 11.68 -2.77 -8.53
C THR A 86 12.85 -2.60 -9.51
N ILE A 87 13.37 -3.71 -10.06
CA ILE A 87 14.44 -3.66 -11.06
C ILE A 87 13.94 -2.95 -12.32
N SER A 88 12.74 -3.27 -12.79
CA SER A 88 12.10 -2.62 -13.94
C SER A 88 11.93 -1.11 -13.74
N TYR A 89 11.32 -0.68 -12.63
CA TYR A 89 11.16 0.74 -12.31
C TYR A 89 12.49 1.47 -12.16
N ARG A 90 13.52 0.82 -11.62
CA ARG A 90 14.86 1.40 -11.52
C ARG A 90 15.44 1.71 -12.90
N GLN A 91 15.25 0.83 -13.89
CA GLN A 91 15.66 1.08 -15.27
C GLN A 91 14.88 2.26 -15.86
N THR A 92 13.56 2.28 -15.67
CA THR A 92 12.70 3.38 -16.14
C THR A 92 13.09 4.74 -15.53
N ILE A 93 13.43 4.80 -14.24
CA ILE A 93 13.86 6.06 -13.57
C ILE A 93 15.15 6.63 -14.20
N TYR A 94 16.07 5.78 -14.64
CA TYR A 94 17.29 6.21 -15.32
C TYR A 94 17.04 6.60 -16.78
N ALA A 95 16.15 5.90 -17.48
CA ALA A 95 15.78 6.22 -18.86
C ALA A 95 14.94 7.52 -18.96
N TYR A 96 14.12 7.80 -17.94
CA TYR A 96 13.17 8.93 -17.90
C TYR A 96 13.41 9.86 -16.70
N PRO A 97 14.54 10.60 -16.65
CA PRO A 97 14.92 11.45 -15.52
C PRO A 97 13.96 12.63 -15.26
N ASN A 98 13.15 13.00 -16.25
CA ASN A 98 12.21 14.12 -16.17
C ASN A 98 10.76 13.69 -15.87
N GLY A 99 10.51 12.39 -15.66
CA GLY A 99 9.17 11.87 -15.36
C GLY A 99 9.00 10.45 -15.89
N GLY A 100 9.32 9.45 -15.05
CA GLY A 100 9.25 8.03 -15.38
C GLY A 100 7.87 7.41 -15.21
N GLY A 101 6.82 8.23 -15.34
CA GLY A 101 5.45 7.77 -15.12
C GLY A 101 4.91 6.93 -16.27
N ALA A 102 4.06 5.97 -15.93
CA ALA A 102 3.54 4.97 -16.87
C ALA A 102 2.93 5.59 -18.14
N TYR A 103 2.26 6.75 -18.02
CA TYR A 103 1.71 7.49 -19.16
C TYR A 103 2.79 7.95 -20.16
N ILE A 104 3.87 8.58 -19.68
CA ILE A 104 4.94 9.13 -20.54
C ILE A 104 5.67 7.98 -21.23
N VAL A 105 6.00 6.94 -20.46
CA VAL A 105 6.69 5.75 -21.00
C VAL A 105 5.83 5.04 -22.05
N ALA A 106 4.54 4.84 -21.79
CA ALA A 106 3.62 4.23 -22.76
C ALA A 106 3.46 5.09 -24.02
N ARG A 107 3.38 6.41 -23.87
CA ARG A 107 3.23 7.34 -25.00
C ARG A 107 4.42 7.31 -25.94
N ASP A 108 5.62 7.33 -25.37
CA ASP A 108 6.86 7.38 -26.15
C ASP A 108 7.17 6.05 -26.85
N ASN A 109 6.69 4.91 -26.33
CA ASN A 109 7.04 3.57 -26.85
C ASN A 109 5.90 2.86 -27.60
N LEU A 110 4.63 3.11 -27.23
CA LEU A 110 3.47 2.36 -27.73
C LEU A 110 2.42 3.25 -28.44
N GLY A 111 2.61 4.57 -28.40
CA GLY A 111 1.70 5.54 -29.01
C GLY A 111 0.56 5.98 -28.09
N GLU A 112 -0.40 6.69 -28.69
CA GLU A 112 -1.38 7.46 -27.93
C GLU A 112 -2.44 6.59 -27.21
N LEU A 113 -3.03 5.61 -27.91
CA LEU A 113 -4.10 4.79 -27.32
C LEU A 113 -3.61 3.99 -26.09
N PRO A 114 -2.48 3.26 -26.13
CA PRO A 114 -1.97 2.58 -24.94
C PRO A 114 -1.63 3.54 -23.80
N ALA A 115 -1.13 4.74 -24.12
CA ALA A 115 -0.85 5.76 -23.11
C ALA A 115 -2.12 6.29 -22.44
N GLN A 116 -3.20 6.51 -23.18
CA GLN A 116 -4.50 6.92 -22.63
C GLN A 116 -5.05 5.85 -21.68
N ILE A 117 -4.92 4.56 -22.02
CA ILE A 117 -5.28 3.45 -21.13
C ILE A 117 -4.46 3.51 -19.83
N ALA A 118 -3.14 3.70 -19.93
CA ALA A 118 -2.28 3.85 -18.76
C ALA A 118 -2.68 5.06 -17.90
N GLY A 119 -3.05 6.18 -18.53
CA GLY A 119 -3.53 7.38 -17.84
C GLY A 119 -4.87 7.14 -17.11
N ALA A 120 -5.82 6.47 -17.75
CA ALA A 120 -7.10 6.12 -17.13
C ALA A 120 -6.92 5.14 -15.95
N ALA A 121 -6.01 4.17 -16.09
CA ALA A 121 -5.64 3.26 -15.01
C ALA A 121 -5.05 4.02 -13.81
N LEU A 122 -4.11 4.96 -14.04
CA LEU A 122 -3.52 5.77 -12.97
C LEU A 122 -4.55 6.67 -12.25
N LEU A 123 -5.51 7.25 -12.99
CA LEU A 123 -6.57 8.04 -12.36
C LEU A 123 -7.49 7.19 -11.49
N THR A 124 -7.80 5.98 -11.95
CA THR A 124 -8.60 5.02 -11.18
C THR A 124 -7.84 4.57 -9.94
N ASP A 125 -6.56 4.27 -10.09
CA ASP A 125 -5.64 3.92 -9.01
C ASP A 125 -5.63 5.00 -7.93
N TYR A 126 -5.44 6.28 -8.28
CA TYR A 126 -5.47 7.37 -7.30
C TYR A 126 -6.80 7.51 -6.55
N ILE A 127 -7.94 7.25 -7.20
CA ILE A 127 -9.25 7.25 -6.53
C ILE A 127 -9.34 6.09 -5.54
N LEU A 128 -8.89 4.90 -5.96
CA LEU A 128 -8.91 3.70 -5.14
C LEU A 128 -7.93 3.81 -3.97
N THR A 129 -6.73 4.34 -4.16
CA THR A 129 -5.74 4.59 -3.10
C THR A 129 -6.34 5.40 -1.97
N VAL A 130 -6.99 6.53 -2.27
CA VAL A 130 -7.60 7.39 -1.24
C VAL A 130 -8.75 6.65 -0.55
N SER A 131 -9.59 5.96 -1.33
CA SER A 131 -10.78 5.28 -0.81
C SER A 131 -10.44 4.09 0.09
N VAL A 132 -9.51 3.23 -0.36
CA VAL A 132 -9.06 2.03 0.36
C VAL A 132 -8.26 2.42 1.60
N SER A 133 -7.30 3.35 1.49
CA SER A 133 -6.47 3.78 2.62
C SER A 133 -7.31 4.36 3.77
N ILE A 134 -8.29 5.21 3.45
CA ILE A 134 -9.16 5.80 4.48
C ILE A 134 -10.11 4.75 5.06
N SER A 135 -10.64 3.84 4.23
CA SER A 135 -11.49 2.75 4.72
C SER A 135 -10.74 1.82 5.67
N ALA A 136 -9.50 1.43 5.33
CA ALA A 136 -8.63 0.62 6.18
C ALA A 136 -8.26 1.37 7.47
N GLY A 137 -7.92 2.66 7.38
CA GLY A 137 -7.63 3.48 8.57
C GLY A 137 -8.83 3.59 9.53
N VAL A 138 -10.04 3.78 9.01
CA VAL A 138 -11.26 3.80 9.83
C VAL A 138 -11.60 2.42 10.40
N ALA A 139 -11.36 1.34 9.64
CA ALA A 139 -11.50 -0.02 10.15
C ALA A 139 -10.59 -0.24 11.38
N GLN A 140 -9.35 0.22 11.33
CA GLN A 140 -8.42 0.11 12.45
C GLN A 140 -8.88 0.91 13.68
N ILE A 141 -9.37 2.14 13.49
CA ILE A 141 -9.90 2.98 14.59
C ILE A 141 -11.13 2.32 15.25
N THR A 142 -12.05 1.82 14.43
CA THR A 142 -13.30 1.20 14.92
C THR A 142 -13.11 -0.23 15.45
N SER A 143 -11.97 -0.85 15.17
CA SER A 143 -11.53 -2.08 15.84
C SER A 143 -11.20 -1.82 17.31
N PHE A 144 -10.55 -0.69 17.61
CA PHE A 144 -10.24 -0.28 18.98
C PHE A 144 -11.46 0.31 19.72
N PHE A 145 -12.29 1.10 19.03
CA PHE A 145 -13.49 1.73 19.59
C PHE A 145 -14.76 1.10 19.00
N GLY A 146 -15.26 0.03 19.65
CA GLY A 146 -16.41 -0.74 19.17
C GLY A 146 -17.69 0.08 18.94
N ASP A 147 -17.93 1.10 19.76
CA ASP A 147 -19.11 1.98 19.65
C ASP A 147 -19.14 2.80 18.36
N LEU A 148 -17.99 2.98 17.70
CA LEU A 148 -17.88 3.70 16.43
C LEU A 148 -18.19 2.82 15.21
N ARG A 149 -18.36 1.50 15.38
CA ARG A 149 -18.61 0.56 14.27
C ARG A 149 -19.83 0.93 13.40
N PRO A 150 -20.98 1.38 13.94
CA PRO A 150 -22.11 1.81 13.12
C PRO A 150 -21.81 3.05 12.26
N TYR A 151 -20.84 3.87 12.67
CA TYR A 151 -20.53 5.16 12.04
C TYR A 151 -19.33 5.11 11.08
N LYS A 152 -18.77 3.92 10.80
CA LYS A 152 -17.57 3.75 9.94
C LYS A 152 -17.65 4.54 8.63
N VAL A 153 -18.76 4.43 7.91
CA VAL A 153 -18.94 5.13 6.61
C VAL A 153 -18.94 6.65 6.80
N HIS A 154 -19.63 7.16 7.81
CA HIS A 154 -19.67 8.60 8.10
C HIS A 154 -18.30 9.16 8.47
N ILE A 155 -17.53 8.41 9.28
CA ILE A 155 -16.17 8.78 9.66
C ILE A 155 -15.27 8.80 8.42
N ALA A 156 -15.33 7.78 7.56
CA ALA A 156 -14.53 7.71 6.34
C ALA A 156 -14.80 8.90 5.40
N VAL A 157 -16.07 9.22 5.15
CA VAL A 157 -16.45 10.37 4.32
C VAL A 157 -15.99 11.69 4.95
N ALA A 158 -16.13 11.85 6.26
CA ALA A 158 -15.67 13.05 6.97
C ALA A 158 -14.14 13.21 6.87
N VAL A 159 -13.37 12.13 6.97
CA VAL A 159 -11.91 12.14 6.81
C VAL A 159 -11.52 12.48 5.37
N ILE A 160 -12.21 11.95 4.36
CA ILE A 160 -11.99 12.32 2.95
C ILE A 160 -12.20 13.83 2.77
N ILE A 161 -13.33 14.36 3.24
CA ILE A 161 -13.64 15.80 3.13
C ILE A 161 -12.56 16.64 3.83
N LEU A 162 -12.14 16.24 5.03
CA LEU A 162 -11.07 16.91 5.76
C LEU A 162 -9.76 16.90 4.96
N MET A 163 -9.36 15.74 4.43
CA MET A 163 -8.16 15.62 3.60
C MET A 163 -8.25 16.47 2.34
N THR A 164 -9.42 16.55 1.69
CA THR A 164 -9.66 17.45 0.56
C THR A 164 -9.41 18.90 0.96
N ILE A 165 -9.97 19.36 2.07
CA ILE A 165 -9.78 20.74 2.56
C ILE A 165 -8.31 21.01 2.90
N VAL A 166 -7.63 20.07 3.56
CA VAL A 166 -6.20 20.19 3.90
C VAL A 166 -5.33 20.26 2.64
N ASN A 167 -5.63 19.43 1.63
CA ASN A 167 -4.91 19.44 0.36
C ASN A 167 -5.16 20.73 -0.43
N LEU A 168 -6.40 21.23 -0.46
CA LEU A 168 -6.73 22.51 -1.10
C LEU A 168 -6.04 23.70 -0.44
N ARG A 169 -5.77 23.63 0.87
CA ARG A 169 -5.04 24.67 1.63
C ARG A 169 -3.52 24.63 1.46
N GLY A 170 -2.97 23.67 0.72
CA GLY A 170 -1.52 23.58 0.47
C GLY A 170 -0.69 23.15 1.68
N VAL A 171 -1.30 22.52 2.71
CA VAL A 171 -0.57 22.05 3.91
C VAL A 171 0.46 20.96 3.57
N LYS A 172 0.33 20.32 2.40
CA LYS A 172 1.22 19.27 1.88
C LYS A 172 2.66 19.70 1.57
N GLU A 173 2.99 20.99 1.55
CA GLU A 173 4.34 21.43 1.12
C GLU A 173 5.45 21.27 2.16
N SER A 174 5.13 20.96 3.42
CA SER A 174 6.14 20.61 4.42
C SER A 174 6.34 19.09 4.46
N GLY A 175 7.10 18.53 3.51
CA GLY A 175 7.41 17.09 3.46
C GLY A 175 7.98 16.52 4.78
N ARG A 176 8.52 17.39 5.65
CA ARG A 176 8.97 17.03 7.00
C ARG A 176 7.84 16.64 7.95
N VAL A 177 6.68 17.28 7.86
CA VAL A 177 5.50 16.97 8.70
C VAL A 177 4.96 15.59 8.37
N PHE A 178 4.95 15.23 7.09
CA PHE A 178 4.52 13.90 6.62
C PHE A 178 5.54 12.80 6.90
N ALA A 179 6.82 13.14 7.13
CA ALA A 179 7.83 12.14 7.42
C ALA A 179 7.69 11.52 8.81
N VAL A 180 7.22 12.28 9.80
CA VAL A 180 7.13 11.83 11.19
C VAL A 180 6.17 10.64 11.36
N PRO A 181 4.91 10.69 10.87
CA PRO A 181 4.00 9.54 10.99
C PRO A 181 4.52 8.28 10.29
N THR A 182 5.11 8.41 9.11
CA THR A 182 5.61 7.25 8.34
C THR A 182 6.74 6.53 9.06
N TYR A 183 7.72 7.27 9.58
CA TYR A 183 8.83 6.66 10.32
C TYR A 183 8.40 6.13 11.69
N PHE A 184 7.44 6.78 12.33
CA PHE A 184 6.84 6.26 13.56
C PHE A 184 6.12 4.94 13.31
N PHE A 185 5.32 4.84 12.23
CA PHE A 185 4.66 3.60 11.81
C PHE A 185 5.70 2.50 11.55
N LEU A 186 6.73 2.77 10.74
CA LEU A 186 7.80 1.80 10.49
C LEU A 186 8.47 1.33 11.79
N GLY A 187 8.78 2.26 12.70
CA GLY A 187 9.38 1.93 14.00
C GLY A 187 8.51 0.99 14.83
N ILE A 188 7.21 1.25 14.91
CA ILE A 188 6.26 0.39 15.64
C ILE A 188 6.09 -0.96 14.95
N MET A 189 6.03 -1.00 13.62
CA MET A 189 5.92 -2.25 12.86
C MET A 189 7.13 -3.15 13.11
N PHE A 190 8.35 -2.62 12.97
CA PHE A 190 9.57 -3.37 13.26
C PHE A 190 9.65 -3.80 14.72
N LEU A 191 9.26 -2.94 15.66
CA LEU A 191 9.20 -3.32 17.08
C LEU A 191 8.23 -4.48 17.30
N THR A 192 7.06 -4.44 16.66
CA THR A 192 6.04 -5.50 16.75
C THR A 192 6.58 -6.81 16.19
N LEU A 193 7.26 -6.80 15.05
CA LEU A 193 7.92 -7.98 14.48
C LEU A 193 9.01 -8.53 15.39
N VAL A 194 9.91 -7.68 15.90
CA VAL A 194 11.01 -8.10 16.79
C VAL A 194 10.46 -8.72 18.08
N VAL A 195 9.46 -8.09 18.71
CA VAL A 195 8.80 -8.63 19.91
C VAL A 195 8.07 -9.94 19.59
N GLY A 196 7.40 -10.02 18.44
CA GLY A 196 6.74 -11.23 17.95
C GLY A 196 7.70 -12.39 17.78
N PHE A 197 8.82 -12.19 17.10
CA PHE A 197 9.87 -13.21 16.94
C PHE A 197 10.54 -13.58 18.27
N ALA A 198 10.82 -12.60 19.13
CA ALA A 198 11.38 -12.88 20.46
C ALA A 198 10.43 -13.77 21.29
N LYS A 199 9.12 -13.50 21.25
CA LYS A 199 8.11 -14.34 21.90
C LYS A 199 7.98 -15.72 21.23
N PHE A 200 8.10 -15.78 19.90
CA PHE A 200 8.07 -17.04 19.14
C PHE A 200 9.23 -17.96 19.54
N PHE A 201 10.47 -17.46 19.46
CA PHE A 201 11.65 -18.22 19.87
C PHE A 201 11.71 -18.50 21.37
N GLY A 202 11.14 -17.61 22.19
CA GLY A 202 10.99 -17.81 23.63
C GLY A 202 9.85 -18.75 24.03
N GLY A 203 9.04 -19.25 23.08
CA GLY A 203 7.91 -20.15 23.34
C GLY A 203 6.74 -19.50 24.08
N THR A 204 6.73 -18.18 24.25
CA THR A 204 5.67 -17.42 24.95
C THR A 204 4.66 -16.77 24.01
N LEU A 205 4.77 -17.05 22.71
CA LEU A 205 3.82 -16.53 21.72
C LEU A 205 2.47 -17.21 21.95
N GLY A 206 1.45 -16.42 22.29
CA GLY A 206 0.10 -16.91 22.46
C GLY A 206 -0.44 -17.51 21.16
N ILE A 207 -1.26 -18.56 21.29
CA ILE A 207 -1.99 -19.12 20.16
C ILE A 207 -3.22 -18.23 19.94
N VAL A 208 -3.48 -17.87 18.69
CA VAL A 208 -4.71 -17.15 18.31
C VAL A 208 -5.89 -18.09 18.59
N PRO A 209 -6.82 -17.74 19.50
CA PRO A 209 -7.95 -18.62 19.82
C PRO A 209 -8.77 -18.93 18.56
N GLU A 210 -9.15 -20.19 18.39
CA GLU A 210 -10.05 -20.58 17.30
C GLU A 210 -11.32 -19.71 17.35
N GLY A 211 -11.64 -19.04 16.23
CA GLY A 211 -12.81 -18.17 16.11
C GLY A 211 -12.59 -16.67 16.38
N SER A 212 -11.37 -16.21 16.68
CA SER A 212 -11.11 -14.76 16.85
C SER A 212 -10.96 -13.99 15.52
N VAL A 213 -11.00 -14.68 14.39
CA VAL A 213 -10.98 -14.08 13.05
C VAL A 213 -12.42 -14.08 12.55
N GLU A 214 -13.08 -12.92 12.54
CA GLU A 214 -14.40 -12.79 11.91
C GLU A 214 -14.23 -13.03 10.40
N PRO A 215 -14.89 -14.04 9.80
CA PRO A 215 -14.87 -14.21 8.36
C PRO A 215 -15.62 -13.02 7.74
N LEU A 216 -14.88 -12.12 7.09
CA LEU A 216 -15.44 -10.93 6.44
C LEU A 216 -16.43 -11.28 5.31
N HIS A 217 -16.41 -12.51 4.80
CA HIS A 217 -17.40 -13.01 3.84
C HIS A 217 -17.64 -14.52 4.00
N HIS A 218 -18.91 -14.89 4.20
CA HIS A 218 -19.38 -16.26 4.06
C HIS A 218 -19.51 -16.57 2.56
N ALA A 219 -18.41 -16.96 1.91
CA ALA A 219 -18.47 -17.52 0.58
C ALA A 219 -18.72 -19.02 0.69
N GLU A 220 -19.95 -19.46 0.43
CA GLU A 220 -20.25 -20.88 0.20
C GLU A 220 -19.59 -21.30 -1.12
N ILE A 221 -18.44 -21.97 -1.05
CA ILE A 221 -17.76 -22.50 -2.23
C ILE A 221 -18.10 -23.99 -2.34
N ALA A 222 -18.76 -24.32 -3.46
CA ALA A 222 -19.21 -25.67 -3.81
C ALA A 222 -18.04 -26.68 -3.94
N PRO A 223 -18.31 -27.99 -3.73
CA PRO A 223 -17.30 -29.00 -3.50
C PRO A 223 -16.70 -29.56 -4.82
N GLU A 224 -15.80 -28.80 -5.44
CA GLU A 224 -14.83 -29.36 -6.39
C GLU A 224 -13.41 -29.12 -5.87
N ALA A 225 -12.96 -30.05 -5.01
CA ALA A 225 -11.84 -29.88 -4.08
C ALA A 225 -10.48 -29.53 -4.71
N GLY A 226 -10.27 -29.81 -6.00
CA GLY A 226 -9.00 -29.54 -6.69
C GLY A 226 -8.92 -28.14 -7.33
N PHE A 227 -9.90 -27.79 -8.16
CA PHE A 227 -9.91 -26.50 -8.87
C PHE A 227 -10.20 -25.34 -7.92
N ALA A 228 -11.10 -25.53 -6.95
CA ALA A 228 -11.43 -24.50 -5.96
C ALA A 228 -10.21 -24.10 -5.11
N LEU A 229 -9.36 -25.06 -4.74
CA LEU A 229 -8.16 -24.79 -3.95
C LEU A 229 -7.13 -23.96 -4.74
N VAL A 230 -6.82 -24.37 -5.97
CA VAL A 230 -5.88 -23.62 -6.84
C VAL A 230 -6.42 -22.22 -7.09
N PHE A 231 -7.72 -22.09 -7.37
CA PHE A 231 -8.38 -20.79 -7.52
C PHE A 231 -8.23 -19.93 -6.26
N LEU A 232 -8.44 -20.49 -5.07
CA LEU A 232 -8.31 -19.76 -3.80
C LEU A 232 -6.88 -19.33 -3.51
N ILE A 233 -5.88 -20.16 -3.80
CA ILE A 233 -4.46 -19.79 -3.69
C ILE A 233 -4.13 -18.65 -4.65
N MET A 234 -4.56 -18.75 -5.91
CA MET A 234 -4.35 -17.70 -6.91
C MET A 234 -5.09 -16.41 -6.54
N ARG A 235 -6.28 -16.51 -5.95
CA ARG A 235 -7.05 -15.37 -5.44
C ARG A 235 -6.34 -14.71 -4.26
N ALA A 236 -5.83 -15.50 -3.30
CA ALA A 236 -5.05 -15.00 -2.18
C ALA A 236 -3.77 -14.29 -2.64
N PHE A 237 -3.07 -14.86 -3.62
CA PHE A 237 -1.93 -14.21 -4.27
C PHE A 237 -2.33 -12.88 -4.95
N SER A 238 -3.39 -12.89 -5.76
CA SER A 238 -3.89 -11.69 -6.45
C SER A 238 -4.27 -10.57 -5.48
N SER A 239 -4.97 -10.89 -4.38
CA SER A 239 -5.31 -9.91 -3.35
C SER A 239 -4.08 -9.44 -2.58
N GLY A 240 -3.13 -10.32 -2.30
CA GLY A 240 -1.86 -9.96 -1.66
C GLY A 240 -0.98 -9.04 -2.51
N CYS A 241 -1.11 -9.08 -3.85
CA CYS A 241 -0.41 -8.16 -4.74
C CYS A 241 -0.77 -6.68 -4.52
N THR A 242 -1.83 -6.38 -3.76
CA THR A 242 -2.10 -5.01 -3.28
C THR A 242 -0.95 -4.43 -2.45
N ALA A 243 -0.07 -5.26 -1.86
CA ALA A 243 1.15 -4.82 -1.21
C ALA A 243 2.14 -4.10 -2.16
N LEU A 244 2.00 -4.28 -3.48
CA LEU A 244 2.85 -3.64 -4.48
C LEU A 244 2.31 -2.29 -4.99
N THR A 245 1.10 -1.87 -4.58
CA THR A 245 0.57 -0.56 -5.00
C THR A 245 1.37 0.57 -4.34
N GLY A 246 1.44 1.73 -4.97
CA GLY A 246 2.17 2.89 -4.45
C GLY A 246 3.66 2.91 -4.80
N ILE A 247 4.20 1.86 -5.43
CA ILE A 247 5.61 1.81 -5.85
C ILE A 247 5.87 2.80 -6.98
N GLU A 248 4.88 2.95 -7.85
CA GLU A 248 4.88 3.89 -8.98
C GLU A 248 4.94 5.36 -8.53
N ALA A 249 4.57 5.67 -7.28
CA ALA A 249 4.63 7.03 -6.74
C ALA A 249 6.05 7.61 -6.79
N ILE A 250 7.08 6.80 -6.50
CA ILE A 250 8.48 7.24 -6.59
C ILE A 250 8.90 7.50 -8.05
N SER A 251 8.47 6.64 -9.00
CA SER A 251 8.77 6.85 -10.42
C SER A 251 8.04 8.04 -11.03
N ASN A 252 6.84 8.36 -10.54
CA ASN A 252 6.09 9.54 -10.93
C ASN A 252 6.71 10.82 -10.32
N GLY A 253 7.26 10.72 -9.11
CA GLY A 253 7.80 11.84 -8.33
C GLY A 253 9.28 12.18 -8.53
N ILE A 254 9.96 11.67 -9.57
CA ILE A 254 11.42 11.85 -9.76
C ILE A 254 11.84 13.33 -9.72
N THR A 255 11.03 14.23 -10.28
CA THR A 255 11.33 15.67 -10.37
C THR A 255 11.39 16.37 -9.02
N ALA A 256 10.75 15.82 -7.98
CA ALA A 256 10.75 16.37 -6.62
C ALA A 256 12.06 16.12 -5.87
N PHE A 257 12.86 15.13 -6.28
CA PHE A 257 14.13 14.81 -5.61
C PHE A 257 15.21 15.86 -5.89
N LYS A 258 16.14 15.99 -4.94
CA LYS A 258 17.39 16.76 -5.13
C LYS A 258 18.24 16.18 -6.26
N THR A 259 19.02 17.02 -6.94
CA THR A 259 20.02 16.55 -7.92
C THR A 259 21.14 15.77 -7.22
N PRO A 260 21.64 14.67 -7.81
CA PRO A 260 21.17 13.98 -9.03
C PRO A 260 19.84 13.24 -8.80
N ARG A 261 18.79 13.61 -9.57
CA ARG A 261 17.39 13.22 -9.32
C ARG A 261 17.16 11.72 -9.48
N SER A 262 17.48 11.16 -10.65
CA SER A 262 17.28 9.73 -10.94
C SER A 262 18.02 8.83 -9.97
N HIS A 263 19.25 9.18 -9.60
CA HIS A 263 20.01 8.40 -8.63
C HIS A 263 19.34 8.42 -7.25
N ASN A 264 18.90 9.59 -6.79
CA ASN A 264 18.22 9.72 -5.50
C ASN A 264 16.87 9.00 -5.48
N ALA A 265 16.07 9.11 -6.54
CA ALA A 265 14.80 8.39 -6.68
C ALA A 265 15.02 6.87 -6.73
N ALA A 266 15.99 6.39 -7.53
CA ALA A 266 16.31 4.97 -7.64
C ALA A 266 16.78 4.34 -6.32
N VAL A 267 17.62 5.06 -5.55
CA VAL A 267 18.03 4.60 -4.21
C VAL A 267 16.84 4.53 -3.26
N THR A 268 15.98 5.55 -3.30
CA THR A 268 14.77 5.60 -2.46
C THR A 268 13.81 4.47 -2.80
N LEU A 269 13.62 4.16 -4.09
CA LEU A 269 12.86 3.01 -4.56
C LEU A 269 13.42 1.69 -4.00
N THR A 270 14.75 1.50 -4.06
CA THR A 270 15.39 0.29 -3.53
C THR A 270 15.23 0.17 -2.01
N TRP A 271 15.33 1.27 -1.26
CA TRP A 271 15.07 1.27 0.18
C TRP A 271 13.64 0.89 0.51
N MET A 272 12.67 1.49 -0.19
CA MET A 272 11.26 1.16 -0.04
C MET A 272 11.02 -0.33 -0.30
N SER A 273 11.45 -0.86 -1.44
CA SER A 273 11.24 -2.27 -1.77
C SER A 273 11.90 -3.20 -0.76
N GLY A 274 13.09 -2.87 -0.26
CA GLY A 274 13.73 -3.64 0.81
C GLY A 274 12.92 -3.66 2.10
N ILE A 275 12.34 -2.52 2.50
CA ILE A 275 11.45 -2.41 3.66
C ILE A 275 10.19 -3.26 3.43
N LEU A 276 9.52 -3.11 2.28
CA LEU A 276 8.30 -3.84 1.96
C LEU A 276 8.49 -5.36 1.85
N ILE A 277 9.66 -5.83 1.42
CA ILE A 277 9.99 -7.27 1.40
C ILE A 277 10.23 -7.80 2.83
N THR A 278 10.70 -6.94 3.73
CA THR A 278 11.03 -7.34 5.10
C THR A 278 9.81 -7.34 6.02
N LEU A 279 8.88 -6.39 5.79
CA LEU A 279 7.60 -6.29 6.50
C LEU A 279 6.63 -7.39 6.03
#